data_AF-A0A3D8INB9-F1
#
_entry.id   AF-A0A3D8INB9-F1
#
_cell.length_a   1.000
_cell.length_b   1.000
_cell.length_c   1.000
_cell.angle_alpha   90.00
_cell.angle_beta   90.00
_cell.angle_gamma   90.00
#
_symmetry.space_group_name_H-M   'P 1'
#
loop_
_entity.id
_entity.type
_entity.pdbx_description
1 polymer ?
#
loop_
_entity_poly.entity_id
_entity_poly.type
_entity_poly.pdbx_seq_one_letter_code
_entity_poly.pdbx_strand_id
1 'polypeptide(L)'
;MKKFFVYIFLCLISIIYSATEPNNVAKNKKTFNIDNTFAKKFFENYYLQSLSDKNKANIIYTPLYLQGLEYYTNPAKFQKKKSHGKKYNTPRIEKIKELFLKSYFQEKNEMALTSLVYLYKQFGSNSDLLIQAEYIKIVSELASNGNCLGMLEKARYFKYGKGDIPQNKKEAYKLLKNAAKKCVNSYTYSGIYSELYSLEKRKKQSNKQKHQQKT
;
A
#
# COMPACT_ATOMS: atom_id res chain seq x y z
N MET A 1 51.02 -7.02 -6.75
CA MET A 1 51.48 -8.39 -6.39
C MET A 1 50.80 -8.76 -5.08
N LYS A 2 50.07 -9.86 -4.84
CA LYS A 2 49.52 -11.02 -5.61
C LYS A 2 48.03 -11.15 -5.15
N LYS A 3 46.97 -11.43 -5.91
CA LYS A 3 46.57 -12.52 -6.85
C LYS A 3 46.17 -13.87 -6.18
N PHE A 4 44.89 -14.28 -6.39
CA PHE A 4 44.24 -15.62 -6.18
C PHE A 4 44.05 -16.11 -4.71
N PHE A 5 43.08 -16.95 -4.30
CA PHE A 5 41.93 -17.66 -4.93
C PHE A 5 40.56 -17.16 -4.34
N VAL A 6 39.32 -17.47 -4.78
CA VAL A 6 38.70 -18.33 -5.83
C VAL A 6 38.10 -19.70 -5.37
N TYR A 7 36.79 -19.68 -5.01
CA TYR A 7 35.68 -20.58 -5.44
C TYR A 7 35.28 -21.94 -4.74
N ILE A 8 33.95 -22.23 -4.74
CA ILE A 8 33.18 -23.52 -4.55
C ILE A 8 33.07 -24.05 -3.07
N PHE A 9 31.88 -24.34 -2.47
CA PHE A 9 30.93 -25.43 -2.80
C PHE A 9 29.49 -25.24 -2.25
N LEU A 10 28.49 -25.76 -2.97
CA LEU A 10 27.07 -25.84 -2.58
C LEU A 10 26.78 -27.08 -1.72
N CYS A 11 26.08 -26.95 -0.60
CA CYS A 11 25.43 -28.09 0.06
C CYS A 11 23.91 -28.06 -0.12
N LEU A 12 23.44 -28.88 -1.07
CA LEU A 12 22.05 -29.35 -1.11
C LEU A 12 21.80 -30.28 0.08
N ILE A 13 20.69 -30.08 0.79
CA ILE A 13 20.11 -31.12 1.65
C ILE A 13 18.68 -31.36 1.17
N SER A 14 18.53 -32.38 0.34
CA SER A 14 17.24 -32.99 0.03
C SER A 14 16.90 -33.98 1.13
N ILE A 15 15.79 -33.78 1.84
CA ILE A 15 15.21 -34.82 2.69
C ILE A 15 13.83 -35.15 2.15
N ILE A 16 13.72 -36.37 1.61
CA ILE A 16 12.47 -37.01 1.23
C ILE A 16 11.97 -37.75 2.48
N TYR A 17 10.73 -37.47 2.91
CA TYR A 17 10.00 -38.36 3.81
C TYR A 17 8.62 -38.62 3.22
N SER A 18 8.42 -39.87 2.80
CA SER A 18 7.10 -40.43 2.49
C SER A 18 6.74 -41.42 3.60
N ALA A 19 5.60 -41.22 4.24
CA ALA A 19 4.96 -42.21 5.10
C ALA A 19 3.44 -42.06 4.96
N THR A 20 2.76 -43.16 4.64
CA THR A 20 1.31 -43.21 4.39
C THR A 20 0.49 -43.37 5.66
N GLU A 21 -0.79 -43.01 5.56
CA GLU A 21 -1.77 -42.88 6.66
C GLU A 21 -2.14 -44.20 7.37
N PRO A 22 -2.88 -44.12 8.49
CA PRO A 22 -4.25 -44.60 8.40
C PRO A 22 -5.34 -43.68 9.00
N ASN A 23 -6.59 -44.02 8.64
CA ASN A 23 -7.81 -43.21 8.69
C ASN A 23 -8.44 -42.92 10.08
N ASN A 24 -9.30 -41.88 10.06
CA ASN A 24 -10.54 -41.70 10.86
C ASN A 24 -10.48 -41.51 12.40
N VAL A 25 -10.59 -40.25 12.83
CA VAL A 25 -11.68 -39.81 13.73
C VAL A 25 -12.17 -38.41 13.32
N ALA A 26 -13.37 -38.33 12.74
CA ALA A 26 -14.01 -37.06 12.44
C ALA A 26 -14.52 -36.36 13.71
N LYS A 27 -13.73 -35.44 14.29
CA LYS A 27 -14.24 -34.46 15.27
C LYS A 27 -14.55 -33.14 14.58
N ASN A 28 -15.84 -32.88 14.47
CA ASN A 28 -16.49 -31.79 13.77
C ASN A 28 -16.12 -30.39 14.34
N LYS A 29 -14.89 -29.92 14.07
CA LYS A 29 -14.67 -28.49 13.92
C LYS A 29 -15.03 -28.15 12.49
N LYS A 30 -16.11 -27.39 12.30
CA LYS A 30 -16.28 -26.57 11.09
C LYS A 30 -15.06 -25.66 11.01
N THR A 31 -14.06 -26.08 10.24
CA THR A 31 -13.04 -25.19 9.69
C THR A 31 -13.82 -24.18 8.85
N PHE A 32 -14.08 -23.02 9.44
CA PHE A 32 -14.63 -21.87 8.74
C PHE A 32 -13.55 -21.42 7.76
N ASN A 33 -13.50 -22.10 6.62
CA ASN A 33 -12.78 -21.69 5.43
C ASN A 33 -13.55 -20.51 4.85
N ILE A 34 -13.53 -19.39 5.58
CA ILE A 34 -14.02 -18.10 5.10
C ILE A 34 -13.14 -17.80 3.91
N ASP A 35 -13.72 -17.98 2.74
CA ASP A 35 -13.01 -17.98 1.49
C ASP A 35 -12.27 -16.64 1.33
N ASN A 36 -10.95 -16.67 1.58
CA ASN A 36 -10.10 -15.48 1.54
C ASN A 36 -10.15 -14.80 0.16
N THR A 37 -10.69 -15.48 -0.86
CA THR A 37 -11.09 -14.96 -2.16
C THR A 37 -11.71 -13.56 -2.13
N PHE A 38 -12.57 -13.18 -1.17
CA PHE A 38 -13.09 -11.81 -1.15
C PHE A 38 -11.98 -10.77 -0.88
N ALA A 39 -11.25 -10.91 0.23
CA ALA A 39 -10.19 -9.95 0.57
C ALA A 39 -9.01 -10.01 -0.41
N LYS A 40 -8.66 -11.21 -0.89
CA LYS A 40 -7.69 -11.41 -1.98
C LYS A 40 -8.10 -10.60 -3.21
N LYS A 41 -9.29 -10.86 -3.78
CA LYS A 41 -9.81 -10.12 -4.95
C LYS A 41 -9.94 -8.63 -4.69
N PHE A 42 -10.33 -8.21 -3.49
CA PHE A 42 -10.43 -6.79 -3.13
C PHE A 42 -9.07 -6.09 -3.22
N PHE A 43 -8.06 -6.61 -2.52
CA PHE A 43 -6.73 -6.00 -2.49
C PHE A 43 -5.96 -6.17 -3.80
N GLU A 44 -6.14 -7.29 -4.51
CA GLU A 44 -5.62 -7.50 -5.86
C GLU A 44 -6.19 -6.46 -6.83
N ASN A 45 -7.52 -6.27 -6.86
CA ASN A 45 -8.13 -5.21 -7.67
C ASN A 45 -7.66 -3.81 -7.26
N TYR A 46 -7.50 -3.54 -5.96
CA TYR A 46 -6.98 -2.26 -5.47
C TYR A 46 -5.55 -2.00 -5.96
N TYR A 47 -4.68 -3.01 -5.93
CA TYR A 47 -3.33 -2.96 -6.50
C TYR A 47 -3.36 -2.76 -8.02
N LEU A 48 -4.05 -3.63 -8.75
CA LEU A 48 -4.16 -3.55 -10.22
C LEU A 48 -4.66 -2.19 -10.71
N GLN A 49 -5.70 -1.64 -10.09
CA GLN A 49 -6.23 -0.34 -10.48
C GLN A 49 -5.24 0.81 -10.18
N SER A 50 -4.40 0.68 -9.15
CA SER A 50 -3.41 1.70 -8.75
C SER A 50 -2.19 1.82 -9.68
N LEU A 51 -2.01 0.86 -10.61
CA LEU A 51 -0.92 0.86 -11.58
C LEU A 51 -1.24 1.69 -12.83
N SER A 52 -0.19 2.14 -13.52
CA SER A 52 -0.27 2.74 -14.86
C SER A 52 -0.64 1.73 -15.94
N ASP A 53 -0.16 0.51 -15.79
CA ASP A 53 -0.34 -0.62 -16.70
C ASP A 53 -0.54 -1.89 -15.87
N LYS A 54 -1.72 -2.51 -16.00
CA LYS A 54 -2.11 -3.71 -15.26
C LYS A 54 -1.33 -4.95 -15.70
N ASN A 55 -0.84 -4.96 -16.94
CA ASN A 55 -0.11 -6.10 -17.50
C ASN A 55 1.31 -6.24 -16.93
N LYS A 56 1.78 -5.22 -16.19
CA LYS A 56 3.06 -5.22 -15.46
C LYS A 56 2.91 -5.57 -13.98
N ALA A 57 1.71 -5.91 -13.53
CA ALA A 57 1.44 -6.25 -12.15
C ALA A 57 2.10 -7.59 -11.77
N ASN A 58 2.82 -7.59 -10.65
CA ASN A 58 3.38 -8.81 -10.08
C ASN A 58 2.50 -9.27 -8.90
N ILE A 59 1.45 -10.04 -9.19
CA ILE A 59 0.52 -10.53 -8.16
C ILE A 59 1.16 -11.73 -7.45
N ILE A 60 1.73 -11.48 -6.26
CA ILE A 60 2.30 -12.55 -5.43
C ILE A 60 1.52 -12.68 -4.12
N TYR A 61 1.03 -13.89 -3.85
CA TYR A 61 0.38 -14.26 -2.59
C TYR A 61 1.39 -14.89 -1.62
N THR A 62 2.28 -14.05 -1.08
CA THR A 62 3.36 -14.48 -0.21
C THR A 62 2.88 -14.87 1.21
N PRO A 63 3.64 -15.69 1.97
CA PRO A 63 3.25 -16.15 3.30
C PRO A 63 2.88 -15.04 4.31
N LEU A 64 3.66 -13.96 4.42
CA LEU A 64 3.34 -12.87 5.37
C LEU A 64 2.13 -12.05 4.90
N TYR A 65 1.95 -11.88 3.59
CA TYR A 65 0.75 -11.23 3.04
C TYR A 65 -0.51 -12.04 3.33
N LEU A 66 -0.47 -13.36 3.11
CA LEU A 66 -1.58 -14.25 3.44
C LEU A 66 -1.92 -14.25 4.93
N GLN A 67 -0.92 -14.20 5.82
CA GLN A 67 -1.15 -13.99 7.26
C GLN A 67 -1.81 -12.63 7.54
N GLY A 68 -1.37 -11.56 6.89
CA GLY A 68 -1.97 -10.24 7.01
C GLY A 68 -3.45 -10.22 6.59
N LEU A 69 -3.78 -10.91 5.49
CA LEU A 69 -5.16 -11.12 5.06
C LEU A 69 -5.95 -11.94 6.09
N GLU A 70 -5.37 -12.98 6.70
CA GLU A 70 -6.05 -13.76 7.76
C GLU A 70 -6.43 -12.87 8.97
N TYR A 71 -5.54 -11.99 9.42
CA TYR A 71 -5.85 -11.02 10.49
C TYR A 71 -6.90 -9.96 10.08
N TYR A 72 -7.11 -9.75 8.78
CA TYR A 72 -8.14 -8.87 8.22
C TYR A 72 -9.51 -9.55 8.10
N THR A 73 -9.56 -10.83 7.70
CA THR A 73 -10.80 -11.55 7.39
C THR A 73 -11.31 -12.43 8.52
N ASN A 74 -10.44 -13.08 9.30
CA ASN A 74 -10.82 -14.15 10.22
C ASN A 74 -11.32 -13.57 11.56
N PRO A 75 -12.63 -13.70 11.90
CA PRO A 75 -13.16 -13.14 13.15
C PRO A 75 -12.53 -13.76 14.41
N ALA A 76 -11.94 -14.96 14.33
CA ALA A 76 -11.23 -15.58 15.44
C ALA A 76 -9.89 -14.87 15.76
N LYS A 77 -9.31 -14.12 14.81
CA LYS A 77 -8.09 -13.32 15.02
C LYS A 77 -8.39 -11.90 15.52
N PHE A 78 -9.65 -11.46 15.44
CA PHE A 78 -10.03 -10.10 15.78
C PHE A 78 -9.78 -9.79 17.27
N GLN A 79 -9.50 -8.52 17.56
CA GLN A 79 -9.41 -8.01 18.91
C GLN A 79 -10.77 -7.51 19.39
N LYS A 80 -11.13 -7.84 20.64
CA LYS A 80 -12.32 -7.32 21.32
C LYS A 80 -12.06 -5.88 21.74
N LYS A 81 -12.89 -4.94 21.29
CA LYS A 81 -12.92 -3.54 21.74
C LYS A 81 -14.23 -3.25 22.47
N LYS A 82 -14.22 -2.22 23.31
CA LYS A 82 -15.40 -1.67 24.00
C LYS A 82 -15.49 -0.18 23.68
N SER A 83 -16.66 0.28 23.24
CA SER A 83 -16.95 1.70 23.00
C SER A 83 -18.42 1.96 23.35
N HIS A 84 -18.71 3.08 24.03
CA HIS A 84 -20.05 3.42 24.54
C HIS A 84 -20.77 2.22 25.20
N GLY A 85 -20.07 1.50 26.09
CA GLY A 85 -20.58 0.30 26.77
C GLY A 85 -20.60 -0.98 25.93
N LYS A 86 -20.80 -0.89 24.62
CA LYS A 86 -20.94 -2.02 23.69
C LYS A 86 -19.59 -2.67 23.37
N LYS A 87 -19.56 -4.02 23.37
CA LYS A 87 -18.41 -4.83 22.94
C LYS A 87 -18.54 -5.16 21.45
N TYR A 88 -17.45 -5.08 20.71
CA TYR A 88 -17.39 -5.40 19.29
C TYR A 88 -16.01 -5.97 18.91
N ASN A 89 -15.96 -6.79 17.87
CA ASN A 89 -14.73 -7.39 17.37
C ASN A 89 -14.21 -6.57 16.18
N THR A 90 -12.92 -6.25 16.17
CA THR A 90 -12.26 -5.53 15.06
C THR A 90 -11.01 -6.27 14.57
N PRO A 91 -10.65 -6.18 13.28
CA PRO A 91 -9.34 -6.60 12.81
C PRO A 91 -8.20 -5.98 13.61
N ARG A 92 -7.07 -6.68 13.71
CA ARG A 92 -5.86 -6.19 14.40
C ARG A 92 -5.02 -5.33 13.45
N ILE A 93 -5.49 -4.13 13.13
CA ILE A 93 -4.90 -3.24 12.11
C ILE A 93 -3.38 -3.11 12.23
N GLU A 94 -2.84 -2.87 13.42
CA GLU A 94 -1.38 -2.75 13.60
C GLU A 94 -0.60 -4.04 13.28
N LYS A 95 -1.18 -5.21 13.57
CA LYS A 95 -0.57 -6.50 13.19
C LYS A 95 -0.64 -6.74 11.69
N ILE A 96 -1.73 -6.33 11.04
CA ILE A 96 -1.87 -6.41 9.58
C ILE A 96 -0.85 -5.48 8.92
N LYS A 97 -0.69 -4.25 9.43
CA LYS A 97 0.33 -3.30 8.96
C LYS A 97 1.73 -3.89 9.06
N GLU A 98 2.10 -4.44 10.21
CA GLU A 98 3.39 -5.10 10.45
C GLU A 98 3.64 -6.22 9.42
N LEU A 99 2.64 -7.09 9.20
CA LEU A 99 2.74 -8.22 8.27
C LEU A 99 2.88 -7.76 6.81
N PHE A 100 2.11 -6.77 6.38
CA PHE A 100 2.22 -6.22 5.02
C PHE A 100 3.55 -5.46 4.80
N LEU A 101 4.06 -4.72 5.80
CA LEU A 101 5.38 -4.09 5.72
C LEU A 101 6.50 -5.13 5.59
N LYS A 102 6.48 -6.17 6.43
CA LYS A 102 7.45 -7.29 6.33
C LYS A 102 7.33 -7.99 4.98
N SER A 103 6.11 -8.21 4.49
CA SER A 103 5.88 -8.79 3.18
C SER A 103 6.48 -7.98 2.03
N TYR A 104 6.34 -6.65 2.05
CA TYR A 104 7.01 -5.77 1.08
C TYR A 104 8.54 -5.89 1.16
N PHE A 105 9.13 -5.70 2.34
CA PHE A 105 10.59 -5.63 2.46
C PHE A 105 11.30 -6.99 2.30
N GLN A 106 10.72 -8.06 2.85
CA GLN A 106 11.33 -9.39 2.89
C GLN A 106 10.95 -10.25 1.68
N GLU A 107 9.69 -10.20 1.25
CA GLU A 107 9.14 -11.08 0.20
C GLU A 107 8.91 -10.33 -1.14
N LYS A 108 9.28 -9.04 -1.21
CA LYS A 108 9.17 -8.15 -2.39
C LYS A 108 7.73 -8.00 -2.93
N ASN A 109 6.76 -8.01 -2.01
CA ASN A 109 5.34 -7.92 -2.35
C ASN A 109 4.84 -6.46 -2.45
N GLU A 110 4.83 -5.87 -3.65
CA GLU A 110 4.30 -4.51 -3.89
C GLU A 110 2.80 -4.36 -3.61
N MET A 111 2.02 -5.43 -3.82
CA MET A 111 0.59 -5.45 -3.50
C MET A 111 0.37 -5.27 -2.00
N ALA A 112 1.26 -5.80 -1.14
CA ALA A 112 1.21 -5.58 0.30
C ALA A 112 1.40 -4.09 0.67
N LEU A 113 2.35 -3.40 0.01
CA LEU A 113 2.58 -1.96 0.21
C LEU A 113 1.39 -1.12 -0.28
N THR A 114 0.73 -1.54 -1.36
CA THR A 114 -0.49 -0.86 -1.84
C THR A 114 -1.68 -1.13 -0.91
N SER A 115 -1.78 -2.34 -0.35
CA SER A 115 -2.80 -2.70 0.64
C SER A 115 -2.66 -1.93 1.95
N LEU A 116 -1.42 -1.56 2.34
CA LEU A 116 -1.19 -0.62 3.44
C LEU A 116 -1.85 0.74 3.18
N VAL A 117 -1.73 1.30 1.97
CA VAL A 117 -2.36 2.61 1.65
C VAL A 117 -3.87 2.57 1.88
N TYR A 118 -4.54 1.47 1.54
CA TYR A 118 -5.95 1.28 1.90
C TYR A 118 -6.17 1.29 3.42
N LEU A 119 -5.38 0.52 4.19
CA LEU A 119 -5.52 0.45 5.65
C LEU A 119 -5.29 1.80 6.33
N TYR A 120 -4.31 2.59 5.90
CA TYR A 120 -4.10 3.95 6.41
C TYR A 120 -5.26 4.89 6.04
N LYS A 121 -5.81 4.80 4.83
CA LYS A 121 -6.96 5.63 4.42
C LYS A 121 -8.27 5.25 5.14
N GLN A 122 -8.42 3.99 5.53
CA GLN A 122 -9.62 3.46 6.18
C GLN A 122 -9.57 3.54 7.72
N PHE A 123 -8.40 3.36 8.33
CA PHE A 123 -8.23 3.23 9.78
C PHE A 123 -7.20 4.20 10.40
N GLY A 124 -6.42 4.92 9.59
CA GLY A 124 -5.48 5.93 10.05
C GLY A 124 -6.15 7.27 10.37
N SER A 125 -5.65 7.96 11.39
CA SER A 125 -6.08 9.33 11.67
C SER A 125 -5.37 10.33 10.75
N ASN A 126 -6.15 11.15 10.04
CA ASN A 126 -5.62 12.25 9.22
C ASN A 126 -5.18 13.48 10.05
N SER A 127 -5.43 13.51 11.35
CA SER A 127 -4.94 14.56 12.27
C SER A 127 -3.70 14.15 13.06
N ASP A 128 -3.40 12.85 13.14
CA ASP A 128 -2.22 12.33 13.83
C ASP A 128 -0.97 12.55 12.96
N LEU A 129 0.06 13.20 13.51
CA LEU A 129 1.28 13.54 12.79
C LEU A 129 2.16 12.32 12.53
N LEU A 130 2.22 11.36 13.46
CA LEU A 130 2.99 10.13 13.33
C LEU A 130 2.41 9.27 12.21
N ILE A 131 1.09 9.09 12.20
CA ILE A 131 0.38 8.34 11.14
C ILE A 131 0.57 8.99 9.77
N GLN A 132 0.56 10.33 9.68
CA GLN A 132 0.87 11.04 8.44
C GLN A 132 2.33 10.84 8.00
N ALA A 133 3.28 10.87 8.95
CA ALA A 133 4.70 10.65 8.68
C ALA A 133 5.03 9.21 8.26
N GLU A 134 4.28 8.22 8.75
CA GLU A 134 4.34 6.83 8.29
C GLU A 134 3.75 6.68 6.88
N TYR A 135 2.55 7.23 6.66
CA TYR A 135 1.85 7.15 5.38
C TYR A 135 2.66 7.78 4.24
N ILE A 136 3.31 8.93 4.48
CA ILE A 136 4.09 9.60 3.43
C ILE A 136 5.36 8.83 3.03
N LYS A 137 5.95 8.03 3.93
CA LYS A 137 7.02 7.09 3.58
C LYS A 137 6.48 6.02 2.62
N ILE A 138 5.35 5.41 2.96
CA ILE A 138 4.69 4.35 2.16
C ILE A 138 4.31 4.84 0.76
N VAL A 139 3.61 5.99 0.64
CA VAL A 139 3.23 6.49 -0.70
C VAL A 139 4.42 7.09 -1.45
N SER A 140 5.49 7.49 -0.77
CA SER A 140 6.74 7.89 -1.42
C SER A 140 7.46 6.73 -2.09
N GLU A 141 7.51 5.57 -1.42
CA GLU A 141 8.07 4.32 -1.93
C GLU A 141 7.28 3.80 -3.14
N LEU A 142 5.94 3.78 -3.04
CA LEU A 142 5.08 3.48 -4.18
C LEU A 142 5.30 4.45 -5.36
N ALA A 143 5.48 5.75 -5.08
CA ALA A 143 5.73 6.73 -6.13
C ALA A 143 7.08 6.51 -6.85
N SER A 144 8.13 6.07 -6.15
CA SER A 144 9.42 5.71 -6.77
C SER A 144 9.31 4.47 -7.67
N ASN A 145 8.50 3.48 -7.29
CA ASN A 145 8.25 2.30 -8.12
C ASN A 145 7.30 2.57 -9.30
N GLY A 146 6.84 3.82 -9.46
CA GLY A 146 5.99 4.24 -10.58
C GLY A 146 4.50 4.04 -10.37
N ASN A 147 4.06 3.64 -9.16
CA ASN A 147 2.66 3.43 -8.83
C ASN A 147 1.88 4.76 -8.79
N CYS A 148 0.71 4.81 -9.44
CA CYS A 148 -0.05 6.02 -9.66
C CYS A 148 -0.77 6.53 -8.41
N LEU A 149 -1.19 5.63 -7.52
CA LEU A 149 -1.70 5.99 -6.20
C LEU A 149 -0.59 6.62 -5.34
N GLY A 150 0.62 6.06 -5.38
CA GLY A 150 1.81 6.64 -4.77
C GLY A 150 2.06 8.08 -5.25
N MET A 151 2.11 8.31 -6.56
CA MET A 151 2.33 9.64 -7.13
C MET A 151 1.25 10.66 -6.74
N LEU A 152 -0.03 10.27 -6.77
CA LEU A 152 -1.14 11.14 -6.39
C LEU A 152 -1.07 11.55 -4.91
N GLU A 153 -0.90 10.57 -4.01
CA GLU A 153 -0.93 10.81 -2.57
C GLU A 153 0.33 11.58 -2.11
N LYS A 154 1.52 11.26 -2.66
CA LYS A 154 2.74 12.05 -2.44
C LYS A 154 2.59 13.51 -2.90
N ALA A 155 1.96 13.73 -4.06
CA ALA A 155 1.71 15.08 -4.55
C ALA A 155 0.73 15.87 -3.66
N ARG A 156 -0.27 15.20 -3.08
CA ARG A 156 -1.17 15.82 -2.08
C ARG A 156 -0.41 16.27 -0.84
N TYR A 157 0.51 15.47 -0.33
CA TYR A 157 1.33 15.85 0.82
C TYR A 157 2.16 17.11 0.53
N PHE A 158 2.85 17.19 -0.61
CA PHE A 158 3.52 18.43 -1.02
C PHE A 158 2.55 19.60 -1.26
N LYS A 159 1.37 19.36 -1.86
CA LYS A 159 0.40 20.43 -2.17
C LYS A 159 -0.18 21.08 -0.92
N TYR A 160 -0.47 20.28 0.11
CA TYR A 160 -1.16 20.73 1.31
C TYR A 160 -0.19 21.05 2.47
N GLY A 161 0.96 20.40 2.54
CA GLY A 161 1.90 20.50 3.66
C GLY A 161 1.46 19.61 4.82
N LYS A 162 1.61 18.30 4.67
CA LYS A 162 1.13 17.26 5.62
C LYS A 162 2.27 16.37 6.07
N GLY A 163 2.11 15.71 7.23
CA GLY A 163 3.10 14.74 7.73
C GLY A 163 4.50 15.32 7.90
N ASP A 164 4.59 16.53 8.47
CA ASP A 164 5.82 17.31 8.66
C ASP A 164 6.56 17.70 7.36
N ILE A 165 5.90 17.60 6.20
CA ILE A 165 6.44 18.09 4.93
C ILE A 165 6.00 19.54 4.69
N PRO A 166 6.93 20.50 4.47
CA PRO A 166 6.59 21.86 4.08
C PRO A 166 5.78 21.94 2.78
N GLN A 167 4.81 22.84 2.72
CA GLN A 167 3.99 23.02 1.53
C GLN A 167 4.83 23.44 0.30
N ASN A 168 4.94 22.56 -0.68
CA ASN A 168 5.67 22.76 -1.92
C ASN A 168 4.79 22.52 -3.16
N LYS A 169 3.98 23.53 -3.51
CA LYS A 169 3.09 23.50 -4.68
C LYS A 169 3.84 23.33 -6.01
N LYS A 170 5.11 23.75 -6.10
CA LYS A 170 5.95 23.59 -7.31
C LYS A 170 6.31 22.12 -7.53
N GLU A 171 6.67 21.40 -6.47
CA GLU A 171 7.00 19.99 -6.54
C GLU A 171 5.74 19.12 -6.75
N ALA A 172 4.64 19.44 -6.06
CA ALA A 172 3.35 18.82 -6.32
C ALA A 172 2.92 18.95 -7.79
N TYR A 173 3.09 20.14 -8.40
CA TYR A 173 2.78 20.36 -9.81
C TYR A 173 3.61 19.49 -10.76
N LYS A 174 4.94 19.41 -10.55
CA LYS A 174 5.81 18.54 -11.36
C LYS A 174 5.37 17.07 -11.28
N LEU A 175 5.13 16.58 -10.06
CA LEU A 175 4.76 15.19 -9.80
C LEU A 175 3.41 14.86 -10.44
N LEU A 176 2.40 15.71 -10.28
CA LEU A 176 1.09 15.53 -10.92
C LEU A 176 1.16 15.61 -12.45
N LYS A 177 1.98 16.50 -13.02
CA LYS A 177 2.17 16.61 -14.48
C LYS A 177 2.85 15.37 -15.07
N ASN A 178 3.75 14.72 -14.32
CA ASN A 178 4.34 13.43 -14.70
C ASN A 178 3.30 12.30 -14.58
N ALA A 179 2.61 12.24 -13.44
CA ALA A 179 1.57 11.23 -13.18
C ALA A 179 0.44 11.30 -14.22
N ALA A 180 -0.02 12.49 -14.61
CA ALA A 180 -1.08 12.65 -15.62
C ALA A 180 -0.71 12.03 -16.99
N LYS A 181 0.58 11.97 -17.34
CA LYS A 181 1.04 11.29 -18.56
C LYS A 181 1.12 9.78 -18.40
N LYS A 182 1.58 9.30 -17.23
CA LYS A 182 1.83 7.88 -16.97
C LYS A 182 0.58 7.10 -16.58
N CYS A 183 -0.39 7.75 -15.94
CA CYS A 183 -1.44 7.11 -15.18
C CYS A 183 -2.83 7.17 -15.83
N VAL A 184 -2.89 7.37 -17.15
CA VAL A 184 -4.15 7.53 -17.92
C VAL A 184 -5.12 6.36 -17.70
N ASN A 185 -4.60 5.13 -17.55
CA ASN A 185 -5.40 3.92 -17.36
C ASN A 185 -5.63 3.54 -15.88
N SER A 186 -5.15 4.35 -14.93
CA SER A 186 -5.33 4.11 -13.48
C SER A 186 -6.62 4.75 -12.98
N TYR A 187 -7.29 4.13 -11.99
CA TYR A 187 -8.45 4.77 -11.32
C TYR A 187 -8.11 6.13 -10.69
N THR A 188 -6.83 6.35 -10.38
CA THR A 188 -6.32 7.59 -9.80
C THR A 188 -6.25 8.75 -10.78
N TYR A 189 -6.41 8.52 -12.09
CA TYR A 189 -6.27 9.52 -13.15
C TYR A 189 -7.13 10.78 -12.92
N SER A 190 -8.42 10.60 -12.62
CA SER A 190 -9.34 11.70 -12.31
C SER A 190 -8.88 12.52 -11.09
N GLY A 191 -8.38 11.84 -10.05
CA GLY A 191 -7.77 12.48 -8.88
C GLY A 191 -6.52 13.28 -9.23
N ILE A 192 -5.63 12.72 -10.04
CA ILE A 192 -4.42 13.39 -10.53
C ILE A 192 -4.77 14.65 -11.33
N TYR A 193 -5.72 14.54 -12.27
CA TYR A 193 -6.12 15.65 -13.13
C TYR A 193 -6.81 16.78 -12.34
N SER A 194 -7.68 16.43 -11.38
CA SER A 194 -8.34 17.39 -10.49
C SER A 194 -7.33 18.17 -9.62
N GLU A 195 -6.37 17.46 -9.01
CA GLU A 195 -5.31 18.09 -8.22
C GLU A 195 -4.42 18.99 -9.10
N LEU A 196 -4.07 18.56 -10.32
CA LEU A 196 -3.27 19.34 -11.28
C LEU A 196 -3.99 20.63 -11.71
N TYR A 197 -5.24 20.52 -12.17
CA TYR A 197 -6.07 21.64 -12.60
C TYR A 197 -6.22 22.71 -11.51
N SER A 198 -6.40 22.27 -10.25
CA SER A 198 -6.53 23.18 -9.11
C SER A 198 -5.28 24.04 -8.84
N LEU A 199 -4.08 23.53 -9.20
CA LEU A 199 -2.83 24.29 -9.10
C LEU A 199 -2.70 25.29 -10.25
N GLU A 200 -3.12 24.91 -11.46
CA GLU A 200 -3.07 25.80 -12.64
C GLU A 200 -4.06 26.97 -12.54
N LYS A 201 -5.29 26.72 -12.06
CA LYS A 201 -6.28 27.78 -11.81
C LYS A 201 -5.74 28.84 -10.84
N ARG A 202 -5.12 28.41 -9.73
CA ARG A 202 -4.51 29.31 -8.74
C ARG A 202 -3.35 30.12 -9.32
N LYS A 203 -2.49 29.51 -10.16
CA LYS A 203 -1.40 30.22 -10.85
C LYS A 203 -1.92 31.33 -11.77
N LYS A 204 -2.98 31.05 -12.54
CA LYS A 204 -3.63 32.06 -13.42
C LYS A 204 -4.20 33.23 -12.60
N GLN A 205 -4.87 32.94 -11.48
CA GLN A 205 -5.42 33.97 -10.58
C GLN A 205 -4.33 34.85 -9.95
N SER A 206 -3.25 34.26 -9.42
CA SER A 206 -2.15 35.02 -8.82
C SER A 206 -1.42 35.93 -9.82
N ASN A 207 -1.33 35.51 -11.08
CA ASN A 207 -0.74 36.33 -12.14
C ASN A 207 -1.63 37.53 -12.50
N LYS A 208 -2.95 37.35 -12.54
CA LYS A 208 -3.90 38.44 -12.83
C LYS A 208 -3.86 39.53 -11.76
N GLN A 209 -3.84 39.13 -10.47
CA GLN A 209 -3.73 40.06 -9.33
C GLN A 209 -2.42 40.86 -9.35
N LYS A 210 -1.28 40.21 -9.65
CA LYS A 210 0.03 40.90 -9.77
C LYS A 210 0.11 41.90 -10.92
N HIS A 211 -0.74 41.77 -11.93
CA HIS A 211 -0.80 42.73 -13.04
C HIS A 211 -1.63 43.96 -12.65
N GLN A 212 -2.75 43.74 -11.95
CA GLN A 212 -3.64 44.79 -11.44
C GLN A 212 -3.06 45.63 -10.29
N GLN A 213 -1.99 45.15 -9.63
CA GLN A 213 -1.25 45.90 -8.60
C GLN A 213 -0.05 46.71 -9.18
N LYS A 214 0.10 46.75 -10.51
CA LYS A 214 1.16 47.45 -11.23
C LYS A 214 0.63 48.50 -12.23
N THR A 215 -0.66 48.79 -12.13
CA THR A 215 -1.45 49.75 -12.92
C THR A 215 -2.20 50.63 -11.94
#